data_AF-A0A2E9VI04-F1
#
_entry.id   AF-A0A2E9VI04-F1
#
_cell.length_a   1.000
_cell.length_b   1.000
_cell.length_c   1.000
_cell.angle_alpha   90.00
_cell.angle_beta   90.00
_cell.angle_gamma   90.00
#
_symmetry.space_group_name_H-M   'P 1'
#
loop_
_entity.id
_entity.type
_entity.pdbx_description
1 polymer ?
#
loop_
_entity_poly.entity_id
_entity_poly.type
_entity_poly.pdbx_seq_one_letter_code
_entity_poly.pdbx_strand_id
1 'polypeptide(L)'
;MLPLVEFRVLDHNAIALGIDLGELMENAGQAVADTLRERFPDKRRIVVACGSGNNGGDGLVIARLLTEAGLDVKVVLAGEPRSEIAQQARARWGGEVHPPQALAKLLAEA
;
A
#
# COMPACT_ATOMS: atom_id res chain seq x y z
N MET A 1 -19.44 9.98 -3.08
CA MET A 1 -18.08 9.72 -3.60
C MET A 1 -17.61 10.98 -4.29
N LEU A 2 -16.40 11.44 -4.00
CA LEU A 2 -15.83 12.63 -4.64
C LEU A 2 -15.23 12.27 -6.02
N PRO A 3 -15.30 13.18 -7.03
CA PRO A 3 -14.55 13.02 -8.27
C PRO A 3 -13.03 12.96 -8.06
N LEU A 4 -12.29 12.32 -8.98
CA LEU A 4 -10.81 12.24 -8.92
C LEU A 4 -10.13 13.61 -8.85
N VAL A 5 -10.73 14.64 -9.44
CA VAL A 5 -10.18 16.00 -9.37
C VAL A 5 -10.25 16.56 -7.95
N GLU A 6 -11.32 16.28 -7.20
CA GLU A 6 -11.47 16.75 -5.82
C GLU A 6 -10.42 16.12 -4.90
N PHE A 7 -10.11 14.82 -5.08
CA PHE A 7 -9.03 14.19 -4.31
C PHE A 7 -7.67 14.85 -4.54
N ARG A 8 -7.36 15.23 -5.78
CA ARG A 8 -6.13 15.97 -6.09
C ARG A 8 -6.10 17.36 -5.46
N VAL A 9 -7.26 18.03 -5.37
CA VAL A 9 -7.38 19.32 -4.69
C VAL A 9 -7.15 19.15 -3.18
N LEU A 10 -7.69 18.09 -2.58
CA LEU A 10 -7.46 17.79 -1.16
C LEU A 10 -5.96 17.53 -0.87
N ASP A 11 -5.30 16.72 -1.69
CA ASP A 11 -3.86 16.47 -1.56
C ASP A 11 -3.05 17.78 -1.70
N HIS A 12 -3.41 18.63 -2.66
CA HIS A 12 -2.74 19.92 -2.86
C HIS A 12 -2.94 20.86 -1.66
N ASN A 13 -4.15 20.91 -1.11
CA ASN A 13 -4.45 21.72 0.07
C ASN A 13 -3.71 21.20 1.31
N ALA A 14 -3.58 19.88 1.46
CA ALA A 14 -2.81 19.30 2.56
C ALA A 14 -1.33 19.74 2.49
N ILE A 15 -0.72 19.70 1.30
CA ILE A 15 0.64 20.23 1.09
C ILE A 15 0.70 21.73 1.43
N ALA A 16 -0.27 22.52 0.99
CA ALA A 16 -0.32 23.96 1.28
C ALA A 16 -0.45 24.26 2.79
N LEU A 17 -1.00 23.33 3.56
CA LEU A 17 -1.09 23.37 5.02
C LEU A 17 0.15 22.78 5.73
N GLY A 18 1.17 22.35 4.98
CA GLY A 18 2.42 21.81 5.51
C GLY A 18 2.38 20.31 5.82
N ILE A 19 1.37 19.58 5.35
CA ILE A 19 1.27 18.12 5.52
C ILE A 19 2.01 17.43 4.37
N ASP A 20 2.88 16.48 4.71
CA ASP A 20 3.59 15.69 3.72
C ASP A 20 2.67 14.63 3.06
N LEU A 21 2.76 14.46 1.74
CA LEU A 21 1.95 13.45 1.05
C LEU A 21 2.32 12.02 1.45
N GLY A 22 3.57 11.77 1.84
CA GLY A 22 4.01 10.50 2.40
C GLY A 22 3.34 10.23 3.76
N GLU A 23 3.11 11.26 4.58
CA GLU A 23 2.33 11.13 5.82
C GLU A 23 0.87 10.75 5.53
N LEU A 24 0.25 11.36 4.51
CA LEU A 24 -1.11 10.97 4.08
C LEU A 24 -1.17 9.50 3.62
N MET A 25 -0.19 9.05 2.84
CA MET A 25 -0.05 7.66 2.39
C MET A 25 0.15 6.70 3.56
N GLU A 26 0.98 7.06 4.54
CA GLU A 26 1.17 6.28 5.77
C GLU A 26 -0.12 6.14 6.58
N ASN A 27 -0.85 7.25 6.74
CA ASN A 27 -2.14 7.26 7.43
C ASN A 27 -3.18 6.39 6.70
N ALA A 28 -3.25 6.49 5.37
CA ALA A 28 -4.15 5.68 4.55
C ALA A 28 -3.81 4.18 4.69
N GLY A 29 -2.52 3.83 4.61
CA GLY A 29 -2.09 2.45 4.75
C GLY A 29 -2.33 1.88 6.15
N GLN A 30 -2.09 2.66 7.20
CA GLN A 30 -2.38 2.28 8.59
C GLN A 30 -3.86 1.98 8.80
N ALA A 31 -4.75 2.87 8.33
CA ALA A 31 -6.20 2.67 8.44
C ALA A 31 -6.66 1.36 7.77
N VAL A 32 -6.09 1.02 6.60
CA VAL A 32 -6.39 -0.23 5.91
C VAL A 32 -5.82 -1.44 6.66
N ALA A 33 -4.57 -1.37 7.13
CA ALA A 33 -3.94 -2.47 7.87
C ALA A 33 -4.71 -2.80 9.16
N ASP A 34 -5.13 -1.78 9.92
CA ASP A 34 -5.95 -1.94 11.12
C ASP A 34 -7.31 -2.55 10.79
N THR A 35 -7.98 -2.04 9.76
CA THR A 35 -9.27 -2.57 9.30
C THR A 35 -9.16 -4.03 8.88
N LEU A 36 -8.10 -4.43 8.18
CA LEU A 36 -7.88 -5.82 7.76
C LEU A 36 -7.67 -6.75 8.97
N ARG A 37 -6.88 -6.32 9.94
CA ARG A 37 -6.64 -7.08 11.19
C ARG A 37 -7.91 -7.23 12.02
N GLU A 38 -8.74 -6.18 12.09
CA GLU A 38 -10.01 -6.21 12.82
C GLU A 38 -11.04 -7.12 12.13
N ARG A 39 -11.20 -6.98 10.81
CA ARG A 39 -12.21 -7.73 10.06
C ARG A 39 -11.85 -9.19 9.79
N PHE A 40 -10.56 -9.50 9.75
CA PHE A 40 -10.06 -10.83 9.39
C PHE A 40 -9.01 -11.34 10.40
N PRO A 41 -9.36 -11.45 11.70
CA PRO A 41 -8.38 -11.74 12.77
C PRO A 41 -7.69 -13.10 12.62
N ASP A 42 -8.33 -14.06 11.95
CA ASP A 42 -7.79 -15.42 11.75
C ASP A 42 -6.92 -15.55 10.49
N LYS A 43 -6.83 -14.51 9.65
CA LYS A 43 -6.04 -14.56 8.41
C LYS A 43 -4.58 -14.26 8.71
N ARG A 44 -3.71 -15.21 8.35
CA ARG A 44 -2.26 -15.13 8.58
C ARG A 44 -1.44 -14.85 7.33
N ARG A 45 -2.00 -15.12 6.15
CA ARG A 45 -1.37 -14.93 4.85
C ARG A 45 -2.13 -13.89 4.05
N ILE A 46 -1.41 -12.93 3.47
CA ILE A 46 -1.98 -11.81 2.72
C ILE A 46 -1.16 -11.59 1.45
N VAL A 47 -1.86 -11.41 0.33
CA VAL A 47 -1.24 -10.97 -0.93
C VAL A 47 -1.68 -9.54 -1.21
N VAL A 48 -0.72 -8.62 -1.33
CA VAL A 48 -0.98 -7.22 -1.68
C VAL A 48 -0.56 -6.98 -3.12
N ALA A 49 -1.53 -6.68 -3.98
CA ALA A 49 -1.29 -6.37 -5.38
C ALA A 49 -1.25 -4.84 -5.59
N CYS A 50 -0.07 -4.32 -5.91
CA CYS A 50 0.17 -2.89 -6.02
C CYS A 50 0.34 -2.46 -7.49
N GLY A 51 -0.28 -1.33 -7.84
CA GLY A 51 0.02 -0.61 -9.08
C GLY A 51 1.34 0.15 -9.00
N SER A 52 1.66 0.92 -10.05
CA SER A 52 2.87 1.77 -10.11
C SER A 52 2.64 3.22 -9.65
N GLY A 53 1.40 3.58 -9.28
CA GLY A 53 1.03 4.93 -8.79
C GLY A 53 0.97 5.02 -7.27
N ASN A 54 0.40 6.11 -6.75
CA ASN A 54 0.29 6.38 -5.31
C ASN A 54 -0.47 5.28 -4.56
N ASN A 55 -1.57 4.75 -5.12
CA ASN A 55 -2.28 3.61 -4.52
C ASN A 55 -1.40 2.35 -4.40
N GLY A 56 -0.39 2.20 -5.27
CA GLY A 56 0.61 1.15 -5.12
C GLY A 56 1.56 1.41 -3.95
N GLY A 57 1.89 2.68 -3.72
CA GLY A 57 2.58 3.14 -2.51
C GLY A 57 1.78 2.84 -1.24
N ASP A 58 0.47 3.13 -1.22
CA ASP A 58 -0.41 2.76 -0.10
C ASP A 58 -0.36 1.24 0.16
N GLY A 59 -0.43 0.43 -0.91
CA GLY A 59 -0.30 -1.03 -0.83
C GLY A 59 1.04 -1.48 -0.23
N LEU A 60 2.14 -0.80 -0.56
CA LEU A 60 3.46 -1.09 0.02
C LEU A 60 3.54 -0.71 1.51
N VAL A 61 2.89 0.38 1.92
CA VAL A 61 2.73 0.72 3.34
C VAL A 61 1.93 -0.35 4.06
N ILE A 62 0.77 -0.73 3.50
CA ILE A 62 -0.10 -1.78 4.06
C ILE A 62 0.69 -3.08 4.23
N ALA A 63 1.45 -3.46 3.20
CA ALA A 63 2.27 -4.67 3.25
C ALA A 63 3.29 -4.61 4.39
N ARG A 64 4.02 -3.50 4.52
CA ARG A 64 5.00 -3.29 5.59
C ARG A 64 4.36 -3.40 6.97
N LEU A 65 3.26 -2.69 7.21
CA LEU A 65 2.58 -2.68 8.51
C LEU A 65 2.02 -4.06 8.89
N LEU A 66 1.47 -4.79 7.92
CA LEU A 66 0.97 -6.16 8.15
C LEU A 66 2.12 -7.15 8.42
N THR A 67 3.27 -6.99 7.76
CA THR A 67 4.47 -7.77 8.07
C THR A 67 5.03 -7.45 9.45
N GLU A 68 5.11 -6.16 9.83
CA GLU A 68 5.50 -5.73 11.18
C GLU A 68 4.56 -6.29 12.25
N ALA A 69 3.29 -6.52 11.91
CA ALA A 69 2.30 -7.20 12.76
C ALA A 69 2.43 -8.74 12.81
N GLY A 70 3.44 -9.33 12.16
CA GLY A 70 3.72 -10.77 12.20
C GLY A 70 2.87 -11.62 11.25
N LEU A 71 2.30 -11.01 10.20
CA LEU A 71 1.60 -11.71 9.12
C LEU A 71 2.56 -12.08 7.99
N ASP A 72 2.28 -13.18 7.30
CA ASP A 72 2.99 -13.56 6.09
C ASP A 72 2.41 -12.79 4.90
N VAL A 73 3.15 -11.79 4.44
CA VAL A 73 2.71 -10.88 3.38
C VAL A 73 3.57 -11.09 2.14
N LYS A 74 2.89 -11.25 1.00
CA LYS A 74 3.51 -11.29 -0.33
C LYS A 74 3.07 -10.07 -1.12
N VAL A 75 4.01 -9.40 -1.77
CA VAL A 75 3.73 -8.21 -2.59
C VAL A 75 3.87 -8.55 -4.06
N VAL A 76 2.86 -8.19 -4.84
CA VAL A 76 2.90 -8.23 -6.31
C VAL A 76 2.95 -6.80 -6.82
N LEU A 77 3.95 -6.47 -7.65
CA LEU A 77 4.03 -5.16 -8.30
C LEU A 77 3.66 -5.26 -9.78
N ALA A 78 2.69 -4.44 -10.21
CA ALA A 78 2.35 -4.29 -11.63
C ALA A 78 3.41 -3.54 -12.45
N GLY A 79 4.31 -2.83 -11.77
CA GLY A 79 5.45 -2.13 -12.34
C GLY A 79 6.13 -1.27 -11.28
N GLU A 80 7.30 -0.72 -11.61
CA GLU A 80 8.07 0.11 -10.67
C GLU A 80 7.30 1.39 -10.27
N PRO A 81 7.42 1.83 -9.01
CA PRO A 81 6.76 3.05 -8.53
C PRO A 81 7.18 4.31 -9.30
N ARG A 82 6.20 5.11 -9.72
CA ARG A 82 6.41 6.29 -10.58
C ARG A 82 6.57 7.61 -9.84
N SER A 83 5.95 7.75 -8.67
CA SER A 83 6.03 8.96 -7.84
C SER A 83 7.09 8.79 -6.76
N GLU A 84 7.65 9.91 -6.30
CA GLU A 84 8.65 9.91 -5.23
C GLU A 84 8.11 9.26 -3.96
N ILE A 85 6.88 9.59 -3.55
CA ILE A 85 6.26 8.99 -2.36
C ILE A 85 6.05 7.47 -2.50
N ALA A 86 5.70 6.97 -3.69
CA ALA A 86 5.57 5.54 -3.91
C ALA A 86 6.94 4.83 -3.98
N GLN A 87 7.98 5.51 -4.47
CA GLN A 87 9.36 5.02 -4.42
C GLN A 87 9.88 4.94 -2.99
N GLN A 88 9.58 5.94 -2.16
CA GLN A 88 9.89 5.92 -0.72
C GLN A 88 9.15 4.76 -0.01
N ALA A 89 7.87 4.56 -0.29
CA ALA A 89 7.12 3.41 0.23
C ALA A 89 7.74 2.06 -0.19
N ARG A 90 8.20 1.96 -1.45
CA ARG A 90 8.90 0.76 -1.95
C ARG A 90 10.24 0.53 -1.26
N ALA A 91 10.99 1.59 -1.00
CA ALA A 91 12.25 1.52 -0.26
C ALA A 91 12.00 1.10 1.20
N ARG A 92 10.98 1.66 1.85
CA ARG A 92 10.59 1.31 3.24
C ARG A 92 10.07 -0.12 3.36
N TRP A 93 9.35 -0.63 2.36
CA TRP A 93 8.95 -2.05 2.31
C TRP A 93 10.17 -2.96 2.37
N GLY A 94 11.18 -2.71 1.53
CA GLY A 94 12.46 -3.43 1.55
C GLY A 94 12.41 -4.93 1.21
N GLY A 95 11.24 -5.56 1.21
CA GLY A 95 11.04 -6.99 0.99
C GLY A 95 11.03 -7.41 -0.48
N GLU A 96 10.93 -8.73 -0.68
CA GLU A 96 10.72 -9.34 -1.99
C GLU A 96 9.43 -8.82 -2.63
N VAL A 97 9.45 -8.68 -3.96
CA VAL A 97 8.28 -8.35 -4.77
C VAL A 97 8.19 -9.33 -5.92
N HIS A 98 6.97 -9.68 -6.29
CA HIS A 98 6.70 -10.63 -7.36
C HIS A 98 6.07 -9.94 -8.57
N PRO A 99 6.30 -10.45 -9.79
CA PRO A 99 5.66 -9.92 -10.98
C PRO A 99 4.17 -10.30 -11.03
N PRO A 100 3.33 -9.63 -11.85
CA PRO A 100 1.89 -9.88 -11.91
C PRO A 100 1.51 -11.33 -12.22
N GLN A 101 2.35 -12.02 -12.99
CA GLN A 101 2.14 -13.41 -13.38
C GLN A 101 2.19 -14.37 -12.17
N ALA A 102 2.81 -13.96 -11.06
CA ALA A 102 2.85 -14.76 -9.83
C ALA A 102 1.56 -14.67 -9.01
N LEU A 103 0.66 -13.71 -9.28
CA LEU A 103 -0.51 -13.44 -8.43
C LEU A 103 -1.40 -14.68 -8.24
N ALA A 104 -1.73 -15.39 -9.31
CA ALA A 104 -2.59 -16.56 -9.24
C ALA A 104 -1.97 -17.68 -8.38
N LYS A 105 -0.65 -17.87 -8.48
CA LYS A 105 0.09 -18.83 -7.67
C LYS A 105 0.09 -18.44 -6.19
N LEU A 106 0.43 -17.18 -5.89
CA LEU A 106 0.48 -16.68 -4.52
C LEU A 106 -0.88 -16.74 -3.82
N LEU A 107 -1.97 -16.46 -4.54
CA LEU A 107 -3.32 -16.58 -3.99
C LEU A 107 -3.72 -18.03 -3.69
N ALA A 108 -3.25 -19.01 -4.48
CA ALA A 108 -3.48 -20.42 -4.19
C ALA A 108 -2.69 -20.91 -2.97
N GLU A 109 -1.62 -20.21 -2.61
CA GLU A 109 -0.77 -20.47 -1.45
C GLU A 109 -1.17 -19.66 -0.21
N ALA A 110 -2.16 -18.76 -0.30
CA ALA A 110 -2.61 -17.86 0.78
C ALA A 110 -3.76 -18.44 1.63
#